data_AF-A0A6A4GS17-F1
#
_entry.id   AF-A0A6A4GS17-F1
#
_cell.length_a   1.000
_cell.length_b   1.000
_cell.length_c   1.000
_cell.angle_alpha   90.00
_cell.angle_beta   90.00
_cell.angle_gamma   90.00
#
_symmetry.space_group_name_H-M   'P 1'
#
loop_
_entity.id
_entity.type
_entity.pdbx_description
1 polymer ?
#
loop_
_entity_poly.entity_id
_entity_poly.type
_entity_poly.pdbx_seq_one_letter_code
_entity_poly.pdbx_strand_id
1 'polypeptide(L)' 'GLRVEWCKAYARVRCWKEEVNLLSEEIRRTPVYMEWKACWWESKADVEQFAGAHKEGVSAYAHEQAEVWRDMKRRF' A
#
# COMPACT_ATOMS: atom_id res chain seq x y z
N GLY A 1 -28.09 -9.16 33.21
CA GLY A 1 -27.46 -8.95 34.52
C GLY A 1 -26.16 -8.18 34.36
N LEU A 2 -25.80 -7.34 35.32
CA LEU A 2 -24.69 -6.36 35.25
C LEU A 2 -23.37 -6.93 34.73
N ARG A 3 -23.02 -8.17 35.09
CA ARG A 3 -21.79 -8.86 34.63
C ARG A 3 -21.75 -9.08 33.11
N VAL A 4 -22.89 -9.38 32.49
CA VAL A 4 -22.98 -9.61 31.03
C VAL A 4 -22.74 -8.30 30.28
N GLU A 5 -23.32 -7.21 30.75
CA GLU A 5 -23.12 -5.89 30.13
C GLU A 5 -21.69 -5.39 30.31
N TRP A 6 -21.07 -5.66 31.46
CA TRP A 6 -19.65 -5.38 31.67
C TRP A 6 -18.75 -6.17 30.70
N CYS A 7 -18.97 -7.48 30.53
CA CYS A 7 -18.20 -8.29 29.58
C CYS A 7 -18.33 -7.78 28.14
N LYS A 8 -19.53 -7.38 27.71
CA LYS A 8 -19.75 -6.79 26.37
C LYS A 8 -19.01 -5.46 26.20
N ALA A 9 -19.09 -4.57 27.20
CA ALA A 9 -18.39 -3.30 27.18
C ALA A 9 -16.86 -3.50 27.14
N TYR A 10 -16.35 -4.40 27.95
CA TYR A 10 -14.92 -4.74 27.99
C TYR A 10 -14.42 -5.34 26.68
N ALA A 11 -15.18 -6.26 26.07
CA ALA A 11 -14.85 -6.82 24.76
C ALA A 11 -14.77 -5.74 23.67
N ARG A 12 -15.74 -4.82 23.63
CA ARG A 12 -15.72 -3.68 22.68
C ARG A 12 -14.50 -2.79 22.85
N VAL A 13 -14.12 -2.47 24.08
CA VAL A 13 -12.91 -1.67 24.36
C VAL A 13 -11.66 -2.40 23.86
N ARG A 14 -11.58 -3.72 24.05
CA ARG A 14 -10.45 -4.52 23.56
C ARG A 14 -10.39 -4.55 22.03
N CYS A 15 -11.51 -4.79 21.35
CA CYS A 15 -11.56 -4.76 19.88
C CYS A 15 -11.17 -3.38 19.35
N TRP A 16 -11.71 -2.30 19.92
CA TRP A 16 -11.36 -0.94 19.50
C TRP A 16 -9.86 -0.64 19.67
N LYS A 17 -9.26 -1.09 20.78
CA LYS A 17 -7.82 -0.94 21.01
C LYS A 17 -7.00 -1.66 19.95
N GLU A 18 -7.43 -2.85 19.55
CA GLU A 18 -6.79 -3.62 18.48
C GLU A 18 -6.94 -2.94 17.13
N GLU A 19 -8.15 -2.49 16.77
CA GLU A 19 -8.44 -1.76 15.54
C GLU A 19 -7.60 -0.48 15.41
N VAL A 20 -7.46 0.29 16.49
CA VAL A 20 -6.60 1.49 16.49
C VAL A 20 -5.13 1.14 16.21
N ASN A 21 -4.63 0.04 16.78
CA ASN A 21 -3.27 -0.42 16.53
C ASN A 21 -3.08 -0.90 15.09
N LEU A 22 -4.04 -1.66 14.56
CA LEU A 22 -4.03 -2.13 13.17
C LEU A 22 -4.07 -0.96 12.19
N LEU A 23 -4.95 0.02 12.41
CA LEU A 23 -5.04 1.21 11.58
C LEU A 23 -3.74 2.01 11.61
N SER A 24 -3.13 2.18 12.78
CA SER A 24 -1.84 2.88 12.92
C SER A 24 -0.74 2.18 12.13
N GLU A 25 -0.71 0.85 12.17
CA GLU A 25 0.26 0.05 11.41
C GLU A 25 -0.02 0.09 9.90
N GLU A 26 -1.28 0.11 9.48
CA GLU A 26 -1.67 0.24 8.08
C GLU A 26 -1.27 1.61 7.51
N ILE A 27 -1.49 2.69 8.26
CA ILE A 27 -1.00 4.03 7.89
C ILE A 27 0.53 4.02 7.77
N ARG A 28 1.24 3.29 8.64
CA ARG A 28 2.70 3.18 8.56
C ARG A 28 3.18 2.36 7.37
N ARG A 29 2.49 1.27 7.02
CA ARG A 29 2.90 0.32 5.96
C ARG A 29 2.50 0.76 4.56
N THR A 30 1.38 1.44 4.41
CA THR A 30 0.87 1.89 3.11
C THR A 30 1.90 2.68 2.28
N PRO A 31 2.56 3.73 2.79
CA PRO A 31 3.55 4.48 2.00
C PRO A 31 4.81 3.66 1.70
N VAL A 32 5.16 2.68 2.55
CA VAL A 32 6.26 1.74 2.29
C VAL A 32 5.91 0.81 1.13
N TYR A 33 4.69 0.30 1.12
CA TYR A 33 4.18 -0.51 0.02
C TYR A 33 4.11 0.27 -1.29
N MET A 34 3.64 1.53 -1.26
CA MET A 34 3.59 2.39 -2.45
C MET A 34 4.99 2.63 -3.04
N GLU A 35 6.01 2.90 -2.21
CA GLU A 35 7.39 3.02 -2.68
C GLU A 35 7.89 1.71 -3.29
N TRP A 36 7.68 0.59 -2.60
CA TRP A 36 8.06 -0.72 -3.11
C TRP A 36 7.39 -1.03 -4.46
N LYS A 37 6.11 -0.64 -4.63
CA LYS A 37 5.40 -0.77 -5.90
C LYS A 37 5.97 0.12 -6.99
N ALA A 38 6.41 1.34 -6.68
CA ALA A 38 7.08 2.20 -7.64
C ALA A 38 8.39 1.57 -8.14
N CYS A 39 9.24 1.09 -7.24
CA CYS A 39 10.47 0.38 -7.60
C CYS A 39 10.18 -0.91 -8.39
N TRP A 40 9.11 -1.62 -8.04
CA TRP A 40 8.67 -2.78 -8.80
C TRP A 40 8.32 -2.42 -10.24
N TRP A 41 7.64 -1.29 -10.47
CA TRP A 41 7.38 -0.82 -11.84
C TRP A 41 8.66 -0.47 -12.59
N GLU A 42 9.60 0.23 -11.96
CA GLU A 42 10.90 0.53 -12.58
C GLU A 42 11.67 -0.73 -12.97
N SER A 43 11.58 -1.80 -12.16
CA SER A 43 12.18 -3.10 -12.50
C SER A 43 11.58 -3.76 -13.75
N LYS A 44 10.41 -3.28 -14.21
CA LYS A 44 9.72 -3.73 -15.43
C LYS A 44 9.96 -2.83 -16.63
N ALA A 45 10.74 -1.76 -16.49
CA ALA A 45 11.05 -0.85 -17.59
C ALA A 45 11.94 -1.50 -18.67
N ASP A 46 12.71 -2.52 -18.32
CA ASP A 46 13.51 -3.30 -19.27
C ASP A 46 12.98 -4.73 -19.36
N VAL A 47 12.46 -5.09 -20.53
CA VAL A 47 11.92 -6.42 -20.83
C VAL A 47 12.63 -6.93 -22.06
N GLU A 48 13.46 -7.96 -21.89
CA GLU A 48 14.32 -8.52 -22.94
C GLU A 48 13.54 -8.99 -24.19
N GLN A 49 12.27 -9.36 -24.02
CA GLN A 49 11.45 -9.84 -25.14
C GLN A 49 10.95 -8.73 -26.07
N PHE A 50 11.02 -7.45 -25.68
CA PHE A 50 10.59 -6.33 -26.50
C PHE A 50 11.76 -5.62 -27.18
N ALA A 51 11.54 -5.18 -28.42
CA ALA A 51 12.52 -4.44 -29.21
C ALA A 51 11.88 -3.22 -29.89
N GLY A 52 12.72 -2.24 -30.25
CA GLY A 52 12.30 -1.00 -30.91
C GLY A 52 11.22 -0.26 -30.12
N ALA A 53 10.20 0.24 -30.83
CA ALA A 53 9.12 1.04 -30.25
C ALA A 53 8.37 0.35 -29.10
N HIS A 54 8.29 -0.99 -29.10
CA HIS A 54 7.65 -1.72 -27.99
C HIS A 54 8.48 -1.64 -26.71
N LYS A 55 9.81 -1.70 -26.82
CA LYS A 55 10.70 -1.54 -25.68
C LYS A 55 10.61 -0.13 -25.09
N GLU A 56 10.60 0.87 -25.95
CA GLU A 56 10.42 2.27 -25.55
C GLU A 56 9.06 2.51 -24.88
N GLY A 57 7.98 1.97 -25.46
CA GLY A 57 6.63 2.10 -24.89
C GLY A 57 6.49 1.43 -23.53
N VAL A 58 7.05 0.23 -23.36
CA VAL A 58 7.04 -0.48 -22.06
C VAL A 58 7.86 0.26 -21.01
N SER A 59 9.04 0.77 -21.38
CA SER A 59 9.86 1.59 -20.49
C SER A 59 9.13 2.86 -20.06
N ALA A 60 8.56 3.61 -21.02
CA ALA A 60 7.82 4.83 -20.73
C ALA A 60 6.61 4.57 -19.81
N TYR A 61 5.82 3.53 -20.10
CA TYR A 61 4.68 3.16 -19.28
C TYR A 61 5.09 2.73 -17.87
N ALA A 62 6.15 1.94 -17.74
CA ALA A 62 6.67 1.51 -16.44
C ALA A 62 7.09 2.71 -15.57
N HIS A 63 7.79 3.69 -16.15
CA HIS A 63 8.17 4.91 -15.43
C HIS A 63 6.97 5.79 -15.07
N GLU A 64 5.99 5.93 -15.96
CA GLU A 64 4.74 6.64 -15.67
C GLU A 64 4.01 6.01 -14.48
N GLN A 65 3.88 4.68 -14.47
CA GLN A 65 3.27 3.96 -13.35
C GLN A 65 4.06 4.15 -12.06
N ALA A 66 5.40 4.10 -12.11
CA ALA A 66 6.24 4.34 -10.93
C ALA A 66 5.98 5.73 -10.33
N GLU A 67 5.86 6.77 -11.16
CA GLU A 67 5.54 8.12 -10.70
C GLU A 67 4.13 8.23 -10.13
N VAL A 68 3.13 7.55 -10.70
CA VAL A 68 1.77 7.49 -10.11
C VAL A 68 1.82 6.93 -8.69
N TRP A 69 2.56 5.84 -8.45
CA TRP A 69 2.69 5.26 -7.11
C TRP A 69 3.43 6.18 -6.13
N ARG A 70 4.47 6.88 -6.60
CA ARG A 70 5.15 7.90 -5.81
C ARG A 70 4.25 9.09 -5.50
N ASP A 71 3.40 9.49 -6.43
CA ASP A 71 2.45 10.58 -6.20
C ASP A 71 1.37 10.19 -5.20
N MET A 72 0.86 8.95 -5.28
CA MET A 72 -0.02 8.40 -4.25
C MET A 72 0.64 8.43 -2.87
N LYS A 73 1.91 8.03 -2.78
CA LYS A 73 2.69 8.12 -1.53
C LYS A 73 2.85 9.55 -1.03
N ARG A 74 3.10 10.53 -1.91
CA ARG A 74 3.22 11.95 -1.53
C ARG A 74 1.91 12.52 -0.97
N ARG A 75 0.77 11.97 -1.39
CA ARG A 75 -0.57 12.40 -0.97
C ARG A 75 -1.12 11.62 0.25
N PHE A 76 -0.47 10.52 0.62
CA PHE A 76 -0.84 9.67 1.75
C PHE A 76 -0.29 10.24 3.06
#